data_AF-A0A5K3FIC9-F1
#
_entry.id   AF-A0A5K3FIC9-F1
#
_cell.length_a   1.000
_cell.length_b   1.000
_cell.length_c   1.000
_cell.angle_alpha   90.00
_cell.angle_beta   90.00
_cell.angle_gamma   90.00
#
_symmetry.space_group_name_H-M   'P 1'
#
loop_
_entity.id
_entity.type
_entity.pdbx_description
1 polymer ?
#
loop_
_entity_poly.entity_id
_entity_poly.type
_entity_poly.pdbx_seq_one_letter_code
_entity_poly.pdbx_strand_id
1 'polypeptide(L)'
;MTGIGDSRVGDPLIRLGLKLRHTDVLILSQFLRPDGTILPREISGLTMSSQRHLEMLIERAQNAGLLPISIDANGKHTYKERGPHVYNVYYDSDIIGLPKISKITPKYKQPA
;
A
#
# COMPACT_ATOMS: atom_id res chain seq x y z
N MET A 1 -21.85 4.08 10.51
CA MET A 1 -22.28 3.60 9.18
C MET A 1 -21.39 2.44 8.78
N THR A 2 -21.62 1.24 9.31
CA THR A 2 -20.83 0.05 8.98
C THR A 2 -21.59 -0.75 7.92
N GLY A 3 -21.52 -0.27 6.67
CA GLY A 3 -22.08 -0.92 5.49
C GLY A 3 -21.20 -2.06 4.97
N ILE A 4 -20.83 -2.99 5.85
CA ILE A 4 -20.11 -4.20 5.45
C ILE A 4 -21.10 -5.06 4.64
N GLY A 5 -20.78 -5.33 3.38
CA GLY A 5 -21.65 -6.04 2.46
C GLY A 5 -22.79 -5.22 1.85
N ASP A 6 -22.84 -3.90 2.07
CA ASP A 6 -23.85 -3.05 1.42
C ASP A 6 -23.47 -2.77 -0.04
N SER A 7 -24.25 -3.32 -0.98
CA SER A 7 -24.07 -3.14 -2.42
C SER A 7 -24.11 -1.68 -2.88
N ARG A 8 -24.68 -0.77 -2.09
CA ARG A 8 -24.76 0.67 -2.39
C ARG A 8 -23.45 1.41 -2.17
N VAL A 9 -22.53 0.82 -1.40
CA VAL A 9 -21.18 1.40 -1.20
C VAL A 9 -20.37 1.15 -2.47
N GLY A 10 -20.03 2.24 -3.17
CA GLY A 10 -19.29 2.18 -4.43
C GLY A 10 -17.84 1.70 -4.26
N ASP A 11 -17.23 1.99 -3.11
CA ASP A 11 -15.85 1.61 -2.81
C ASP A 11 -15.76 0.13 -2.41
N PRO A 12 -15.10 -0.73 -3.22
CA PRO A 12 -15.00 -2.16 -2.95
C PRO A 12 -14.27 -2.48 -1.64
N LEU A 13 -13.27 -1.69 -1.24
CA LEU A 13 -12.48 -1.95 -0.03
C LEU A 13 -13.30 -1.68 1.23
N ILE A 14 -14.04 -0.57 1.23
CA ILE A 14 -14.93 -0.21 2.33
C ILE A 14 -16.09 -1.20 2.42
N ARG A 15 -16.68 -1.56 1.28
CA ARG A 15 -17.79 -2.52 1.21
C ARG A 15 -17.41 -3.88 1.80
N LEU A 16 -16.19 -4.34 1.56
CA LEU A 16 -15.68 -5.61 2.10
C LEU A 16 -15.15 -5.48 3.54
N GLY A 17 -15.01 -4.26 4.08
CA GLY A 17 -14.48 -4.04 5.43
C GLY A 17 -13.02 -4.47 5.58
N LEU A 18 -12.22 -4.46 4.50
CA LEU A 18 -10.86 -4.96 4.51
C LEU A 18 -9.90 -3.98 5.18
N LYS A 19 -9.09 -4.48 6.11
CA LYS A 19 -7.90 -3.78 6.62
C LYS A 19 -6.68 -4.24 5.85
N LEU A 20 -6.27 -3.44 4.87
CA LEU A 20 -5.12 -3.76 4.02
C LEU A 20 -3.79 -3.42 4.71
N ARG A 21 -2.80 -4.28 4.46
CA ARG A 21 -1.39 -4.06 4.79
C ARG A 21 -0.55 -4.10 3.50
N HIS A 22 0.66 -3.56 3.57
CA HIS A 22 1.61 -3.59 2.44
C HIS A 22 2.08 -5.01 2.11
N THR A 23 1.87 -5.97 3.02
CA THR A 23 2.15 -7.40 2.82
C THR A 23 1.09 -8.11 1.99
N ASP A 24 -0.11 -7.55 1.86
CA ASP A 24 -1.25 -8.21 1.23
C ASP A 24 -1.19 -8.07 -0.31
N VAL A 25 -0.07 -8.54 -0.88
CA VAL A 25 0.33 -8.31 -2.28
C VAL A 25 -0.69 -8.80 -3.30
N LEU A 26 -1.45 -9.86 -2.99
CA LEU A 26 -2.48 -10.40 -3.89
C LEU A 26 -3.68 -9.47 -4.04
N ILE A 27 -3.97 -8.64 -3.04
CA ILE A 27 -5.03 -7.63 -3.14
C ILE A 27 -4.46 -6.38 -3.82
N LEU A 28 -3.26 -5.96 -3.42
CA LEU A 28 -2.60 -4.79 -4.00
C LEU A 28 -2.38 -4.96 -5.51
N SER A 29 -2.01 -6.15 -5.98
CA SER A 29 -1.79 -6.44 -7.40
C SER A 29 -3.05 -6.31 -8.26
N GLN A 30 -4.25 -6.43 -7.67
CA GLN A 30 -5.51 -6.25 -8.41
C GLN A 30 -5.73 -4.81 -8.85
N PHE A 31 -5.05 -3.86 -8.21
CA PHE A 31 -5.14 -2.43 -8.51
C PHE A 31 -3.98 -1.91 -9.35
N LEU A 32 -3.16 -2.81 -9.91
CA LEU A 32 -2.04 -2.49 -10.78
C LEU A 32 -2.34 -2.90 -12.22
N ARG A 33 -1.83 -2.12 -13.16
CA ARG A 33 -1.69 -2.55 -14.54
C ARG A 33 -0.48 -3.48 -14.71
N PRO A 34 -0.38 -4.22 -15.83
CA PRO A 34 0.79 -5.06 -16.12
C PRO A 34 2.11 -4.26 -16.14
N ASP A 35 2.07 -3.02 -16.60
CA ASP A 35 3.21 -2.09 -16.58
C ASP A 35 3.62 -1.65 -15.15
N GLY A 36 2.84 -2.04 -14.14
CA GLY A 36 3.01 -1.73 -12.72
C GLY A 36 2.57 -0.32 -12.31
N THR A 37 1.89 0.40 -13.20
CA THR A 37 1.22 1.66 -12.84
C THR A 37 -0.07 1.38 -12.08
N ILE A 38 -0.43 2.27 -11.16
CA ILE A 38 -1.63 2.15 -10.34
C ILE A 38 -2.87 2.51 -11.17
N LEU A 39 -3.94 1.73 -11.03
CA LEU A 39 -5.21 2.03 -11.68
C LEU A 39 -5.77 3.37 -11.19
N PRO A 40 -6.28 4.22 -12.11
CA PRO A 40 -6.90 5.48 -11.72
C PRO A 40 -8.23 5.22 -11.01
N ARG A 41 -8.62 6.16 -10.17
CA ARG A 41 -9.80 6.06 -9.29
C ARG A 41 -11.09 5.79 -10.05
N GLU A 42 -11.22 6.38 -11.23
CA GLU A 42 -12.38 6.26 -12.11
C GLU A 42 -12.61 4.81 -12.57
N ILE A 43 -11.53 4.02 -12.64
CA ILE A 43 -11.57 2.60 -13.02
C ILE A 43 -11.63 1.72 -11.76
N SER A 44 -10.86 2.04 -10.72
CA SER A 44 -10.81 1.24 -9.50
C SER A 44 -12.07 1.35 -8.63
N GLY A 45 -12.85 2.42 -8.79
CA GLY A 45 -14.07 2.68 -8.02
C GLY A 45 -13.81 3.05 -6.57
N LEU A 46 -12.56 3.35 -6.20
CA LEU A 46 -12.17 3.67 -4.83
C LEU A 46 -12.59 5.08 -4.42
N THR A 47 -12.81 5.28 -3.13
CA THR A 47 -12.88 6.63 -2.55
C THR A 47 -11.49 7.27 -2.59
N MET A 48 -11.41 8.60 -2.62
CA MET A 48 -10.14 9.32 -2.60
C MET A 48 -9.21 8.94 -1.43
N SER A 49 -9.78 8.73 -0.24
CA SER A 49 -9.03 8.28 0.93
C SER A 49 -8.46 6.87 0.77
N SER A 50 -9.27 5.95 0.24
CA SER A 50 -8.89 4.55 0.00
C SER A 50 -7.82 4.46 -1.09
N GLN A 51 -7.98 5.21 -2.18
CA GLN A 51 -7.00 5.31 -3.27
C GLN A 51 -5.64 5.78 -2.73
N ARG A 52 -5.61 6.89 -1.98
CA ARG A 52 -4.37 7.41 -1.41
C ARG A 52 -3.72 6.47 -0.39
N HIS A 53 -4.53 5.75 0.39
CA HIS A 53 -4.02 4.73 1.31
C HIS A 53 -3.43 3.54 0.54
N LEU A 54 -4.11 3.08 -0.50
CA LEU A 54 -3.65 2.01 -1.37
C LEU A 54 -2.34 2.35 -2.07
N GLU A 55 -2.21 3.56 -2.63
CA GLU A 55 -0.99 4.06 -3.26
C GLU A 55 0.21 4.00 -2.30
N MET A 56 0.01 4.46 -1.06
CA MET A 56 1.02 4.36 -0.01
C MET A 56 1.40 2.90 0.31
N LEU A 57 0.43 1.98 0.37
CA LEU A 57 0.71 0.56 0.64
C LEU A 57 1.49 -0.09 -0.51
N ILE A 58 1.14 0.23 -1.76
CA ILE A 58 1.84 -0.24 -2.96
C ILE A 58 3.29 0.26 -2.94
N GLU A 59 3.50 1.56 -2.70
CA GLU A 59 4.84 2.13 -2.62
C GLU A 59 5.69 1.45 -1.53
N ARG A 60 5.09 1.18 -0.36
CA ARG A 60 5.74 0.42 0.73
C ARG A 60 6.07 -1.01 0.32
N ALA A 61 5.15 -1.70 -0.35
CA ALA A 61 5.37 -3.07 -0.82
C ALA A 61 6.52 -3.12 -1.84
N GLN A 62 6.57 -2.17 -2.78
CA GLN A 62 7.66 -2.03 -3.75
C GLN A 62 8.98 -1.69 -3.07
N ASN A 63 8.98 -0.75 -2.13
CA ASN A 63 10.17 -0.38 -1.36
C ASN A 63 10.67 -1.50 -0.46
N ALA A 64 9.78 -2.38 0.03
CA ALA A 64 10.14 -3.57 0.80
C ALA A 64 10.63 -4.72 -0.10
N GLY A 65 10.38 -4.67 -1.41
CA GLY A 65 10.74 -5.71 -2.38
C GLY A 65 9.71 -6.84 -2.47
N LEU A 66 8.49 -6.62 -1.99
CA LEU A 66 7.39 -7.59 -2.04
C LEU A 66 6.61 -7.54 -3.35
N LEU A 67 6.66 -6.40 -4.06
CA LEU A 67 5.86 -6.13 -5.24
C LEU A 67 6.74 -5.51 -6.34
N PRO A 68 6.64 -5.96 -7.61
CA PRO A 68 7.45 -5.43 -8.70
C PRO A 68 7.01 -4.02 -9.12
N ILE A 69 7.94 -3.26 -9.69
CA ILE A 69 7.65 -1.95 -10.31
C ILE A 69 6.99 -2.13 -11.68
N SER A 70 7.36 -3.17 -12.42
CA SER A 70 6.75 -3.49 -13.72
C SER A 70 6.83 -5.00 -14.00
N ILE A 71 5.88 -5.48 -14.80
CA ILE A 71 5.86 -6.84 -15.31
C ILE A 71 5.89 -6.76 -16.84
N ASP A 72 6.97 -7.28 -17.43
CA ASP A 72 7.11 -7.31 -18.88
C ASP A 72 6.10 -8.28 -19.50
N ALA A 73 5.81 -8.14 -20.80
CA ALA A 73 4.92 -9.05 -21.52
C ALA A 73 5.37 -10.53 -21.45
N ASN A 74 6.66 -10.77 -21.22
CA ASN A 74 7.24 -12.11 -21.05
C ASN A 74 7.08 -12.67 -19.62
N GLY A 75 6.40 -11.95 -18.72
CA GLY A 75 6.26 -12.33 -17.31
C GLY A 75 7.50 -12.06 -16.47
N LYS A 76 8.47 -11.29 -16.96
CA LYS A 76 9.65 -10.89 -16.18
C LYS A 76 9.26 -9.79 -15.20
N HIS A 77 9.52 -10.03 -13.91
CA HIS A 77 9.24 -9.06 -12.85
C HIS A 77 10.47 -8.18 -12.63
N THR A 78 10.28 -6.87 -12.73
CA THR A 78 11.34 -5.88 -12.44
C THR A 78 11.07 -5.24 -11.09
N TYR A 79 12.03 -5.34 -10.17
CA TYR A 79 11.96 -4.74 -8.83
C TYR A 79 12.81 -3.49 -8.75
N LYS A 80 12.59 -2.68 -7.71
CA LYS A 80 13.39 -1.49 -7.45
C LYS A 80 14.86 -1.87 -7.25
N GLU A 81 15.73 -1.31 -8.08
CA GLU A 81 17.17 -1.51 -7.90
C GLU A 81 17.60 -0.97 -6.54
N ARG A 82 18.44 -1.74 -5.86
CA ARG A 82 19.05 -1.36 -4.59
C ARG A 82 20.56 -1.47 -4.70
N GLY A 83 21.25 -0.42 -4.29
CA GLY A 83 22.71 -0.45 -4.19
C GLY A 83 23.18 -1.43 -3.11
N PRO A 84 24.45 -1.85 -3.16
CA PRO A 84 25.01 -2.87 -2.26
C PRO A 84 24.97 -2.48 -0.77
N HIS A 85 24.91 -1.18 -0.47
CA HIS A 85 24.88 -0.64 0.89
C HIS A 85 23.46 -0.30 1.39
N VAL A 86 22.43 -0.64 0.61
CA VAL A 86 21.03 -0.39 0.99
C VAL A 86 20.51 -1.59 1.76
N TYR A 87 20.22 -1.38 3.04
CA TYR A 87 19.62 -2.41 3.90
C TYR A 87 18.18 -2.74 3.50
N ASN A 88 17.70 -3.91 3.95
CA ASN A 88 16.30 -4.27 3.79
C ASN A 88 15.40 -3.30 4.56
N VAL A 89 14.36 -2.82 3.89
CA VAL A 89 13.35 -1.93 4.45
C VAL A 89 12.10 -2.72 4.74
N TYR A 90 11.58 -2.60 5.96
CA TYR A 90 10.32 -3.18 6.39
C TYR A 90 9.47 -2.09 7.01
N TYR A 91 8.16 -2.12 6.79
CA TYR A 91 7.24 -1.16 7.35
C TYR A 91 6.44 -1.79 8.47
N ASP A 92 6.23 -1.04 9.56
CA ASP A 92 5.30 -1.46 10.59
C ASP A 92 3.88 -1.46 10.01
N SER A 93 3.21 -2.61 10.16
CA SER A 93 1.95 -2.93 9.48
C SER A 93 0.73 -2.34 10.20
N ASP A 94 0.89 -1.93 11.45
CA ASP A 94 -0.19 -1.41 12.28
C ASP A 94 -0.53 0.06 12.00
N ILE A 95 0.20 0.70 11.07
CA ILE A 95 -0.08 2.06 10.61
C ILE A 95 -1.32 2.04 9.69
N ILE A 96 -2.49 2.17 10.30
CA ILE A 96 -3.78 2.33 9.61
C ILE A 96 -3.90 3.78 9.13
N GLY A 97 -3.91 3.99 7.81
CA GLY A 97 -4.03 5.31 7.18
C GLY A 97 -2.69 5.99 6.85
N LEU A 98 -2.76 7.25 6.42
CA LEU A 98 -1.57 8.05 6.09
C LEU A 98 -0.76 8.34 7.36
N PRO A 99 0.59 8.33 7.32
CA PRO A 99 1.40 8.79 8.43
C PRO A 99 1.03 10.24 8.73
N LYS A 100 0.36 10.47 9.87
CA LYS A 100 0.17 11.83 10.37
C LYS A 100 1.54 12.32 10.82
N ILE A 101 1.96 13.50 10.36
CA ILE A 101 3.17 14.19 10.83
C ILE A 101 2.88 14.73 12.25
N SER A 102 2.48 13.89 13.20
CA SER A 102 2.69 14.23 14.60
C SER A 102 4.19 14.12 14.80
N LYS A 103 4.85 15.25 15.06
CA LYS A 103 6.28 15.30 15.36
C LYS A 103 6.58 14.26 16.44
N ILE A 104 7.34 13.22 16.10
CA ILE A 104 7.92 12.33 17.09
C ILE A 104 8.99 13.19 17.77
N THR A 105 8.64 13.87 18.85
CA THR A 105 9.63 14.49 19.73
C THR A 105 10.13 13.36 20.64
N PRO A 106 11.35 12.83 20.44
CA PRO A 106 11.87 11.80 21.33
C PRO A 106 11.94 12.40 22.74
N LYS A 107 11.15 11.86 23.67
CA LYS A 107 11.29 12.21 25.08
C LYS A 107 12.49 11.44 25.61
N TYR A 108 13.53 12.15 26.05
CA TYR A 108 14.67 11.54 26.70
C TYR A 108 14.21 10.76 27.94
N LYS A 109 14.57 9.48 28.01
CA LYS A 109 14.38 8.66 29.20
C LYS A 109 15.72 8.57 29.89
N GLN A 110 15.83 9.16 31.07
CA GLN A 110 17.03 9.06 31.89
C GLN A 110 17.36 7.57 32.15
N PRO A 111 18.63 7.15 31.98
CA PRO A 111 19.04 5.80 32.34
C PRO A 111 18.84 5.60 33.84
N ALA A 112 18.40 4.39 34.21
CA ALA A 112 18.22 3.98 35.61
C ALA A 112 19.56 3.91 36.35
#